data_AF-A0A4R2JKD9-F1
#
_entry.id   AF-A0A4R2JKD9-F1
#
_cell.length_a   1.000
_cell.length_b   1.000
_cell.length_c   1.000
_cell.angle_alpha   90.00
_cell.angle_beta   90.00
_cell.angle_gamma   90.00
#
_symmetry.space_group_name_H-M   'P 1'
#
loop_
_entity.id
_entity.type
_entity.pdbx_description
1 polymer ?
#
loop_
_entity_poly.entity_id
_entity_poly.type
_entity_poly.pdbx_seq_one_letter_code
_entity_poly.pdbx_strand_id
1 'polypeptide(L)' 'MTAPRSTSDTGRQRLAEARATKLRDEKLQRGQAAHTVDCHATDPQDRAELMAMLGLDTPTAAEARGTHLGRIN' A
#
# COMPACT_ATOMS: atom_id res chain seq x y z
N MET A 1 -11.88 -21.37 -37.68
CA MET A 1 -12.78 -20.57 -36.80
C MET A 1 -12.00 -20.26 -35.53
N THR A 2 -11.49 -19.03 -35.41
CA THR A 2 -10.56 -18.64 -34.33
C THR A 2 -11.36 -17.90 -33.25
N ALA A 3 -11.35 -18.40 -32.02
CA ALA A 3 -12.16 -17.89 -30.92
C ALA A 3 -11.75 -16.47 -30.49
N PRO A 4 -12.70 -15.58 -30.12
CA PRO A 4 -12.36 -14.28 -29.55
C PRO A 4 -11.97 -14.43 -28.07
N ARG A 5 -10.72 -14.84 -27.81
CA ARG A 5 -10.10 -14.79 -26.47
C ARG A 5 -9.30 -13.50 -26.36
N SER A 6 -9.90 -12.35 -26.05
CA SER A 6 -9.05 -11.17 -25.79
C SER A 6 -9.66 -10.05 -24.95
N THR A 7 -10.98 -9.83 -24.98
CA THR A 7 -11.56 -8.67 -24.25
C THR A 7 -11.55 -8.84 -22.73
N SER A 8 -11.85 -10.06 -22.24
CA SER A 8 -11.87 -10.35 -20.80
C SER A 8 -10.48 -10.36 -20.16
N ASP A 9 -9.44 -10.73 -20.92
CA ASP A 9 -8.07 -10.81 -20.42
C ASP A 9 -7.45 -9.40 -20.31
N THR A 10 -7.64 -8.56 -21.33
CA THR A 10 -7.24 -7.14 -21.29
C THR A 10 -7.98 -6.36 -20.20
N GLY A 11 -9.26 -6.67 -19.94
CA GLY A 11 -10.02 -6.07 -18.84
C GLY A 11 -9.46 -6.42 -17.46
N ARG A 12 -9.15 -7.70 -17.24
CA ARG A 12 -8.54 -8.18 -15.99
C ARG A 12 -7.15 -7.61 -15.78
N GLN A 13 -6.33 -7.52 -16.83
CA GLN A 13 -5.00 -6.93 -16.77
C GLN A 13 -5.06 -5.46 -16.36
N ARG A 14 -5.91 -4.65 -17.02
CA ARG A 14 -6.08 -3.23 -16.68
C ARG A 14 -6.56 -3.01 -15.24
N LEU A 15 -7.47 -3.87 -14.75
CA LEU A 15 -7.90 -3.81 -13.35
C LEU A 15 -6.76 -4.14 -12.38
N ALA A 16 -5.93 -5.13 -12.71
CA ALA A 16 -4.76 -5.49 -11.91
C ALA A 16 -3.72 -4.36 -11.88
N GLU A 17 -3.45 -3.74 -13.03
CA GLU A 17 -2.56 -2.58 -13.15
C GLU A 17 -3.08 -1.38 -12.35
N ALA A 18 -4.38 -1.05 -12.48
CA ALA A 18 -5.00 0.04 -11.72
C ALA A 18 -4.91 -0.19 -10.20
N ARG A 19 -5.12 -1.44 -9.74
CA ARG A 19 -4.96 -1.80 -8.32
C ARG A 19 -3.50 -1.68 -7.88
N ALA A 20 -2.55 -2.09 -8.72
CA ALA A 20 -1.13 -1.99 -8.42
C ALA A 20 -0.68 -0.52 -8.31
N THR A 21 -1.11 0.34 -9.24
CA THR A 21 -0.86 1.79 -9.18
C THR A 21 -1.46 2.39 -7.93
N LYS A 22 -2.75 2.13 -7.65
CA LYS A 22 -3.42 2.62 -6.44
C LYS A 22 -2.67 2.23 -5.17
N LEU A 23 -2.19 1.00 -5.09
CA LEU A 23 -1.41 0.54 -3.94
C LEU A 23 -0.07 1.28 -3.79
N ARG A 24 0.61 1.60 -4.90
CA ARG A 24 1.86 2.37 -4.87
C ARG A 24 1.60 3.81 -4.41
N ASP A 25 0.55 4.43 -4.92
CA ASP A 25 0.19 5.81 -4.57
C ASP A 25 -0.20 5.91 -3.09
N GLU A 26 -1.00 4.94 -2.60
CA GLU A 26 -1.35 4.84 -1.17
C GLU A 26 -0.10 4.69 -0.29
N LYS A 27 0.88 3.87 -0.70
CA LYS A 27 2.14 3.73 0.03
C LYS A 27 2.94 5.03 0.06
N LEU A 28 3.03 5.73 -1.07
CA LEU A 28 3.73 7.00 -1.16
C LEU A 28 3.09 8.05 -0.24
N GLN A 29 1.76 8.18 -0.29
CA GLN A 29 1.00 9.12 0.53
C GLN A 29 1.17 8.81 2.03
N ARG A 30 1.16 7.52 2.42
CA ARG A 30 1.42 7.11 3.80
C ARG A 30 2.83 7.48 4.25
N GLY A 31 3.84 7.26 3.42
CA GLY A 31 5.22 7.66 3.71
C GLY A 31 5.36 9.18 3.91
N GLN A 32 4.70 9.97 3.05
CA GLN A 32 4.68 11.43 3.17
C GLN A 32 3.95 11.91 4.44
N ALA A 33 2.83 11.27 4.78
CA ALA A 33 2.09 11.57 6.01
C ALA A 33 2.92 11.26 7.26
N ALA A 34 3.60 10.10 7.30
CA ALA A 34 4.48 9.73 8.40
C ALA A 34 5.63 10.73 8.55
N HIS A 35 6.29 11.09 7.44
CA HIS A 35 7.34 12.10 7.44
C HIS A 35 6.85 13.46 7.95
N THR A 36 5.64 13.87 7.54
CA THR A 36 5.03 15.12 8.01
C THR A 36 4.82 15.10 9.52
N VAL A 37 4.28 14.00 10.06
CA VAL A 37 4.09 13.84 11.51
C VAL A 37 5.45 13.84 12.23
N ASP A 38 6.45 13.15 11.69
CA ASP A 38 7.81 13.11 12.27
C ASP A 38 8.48 14.50 12.32
N CYS A 39 8.27 15.34 11.31
CA CYS A 39 8.88 16.65 11.24
C CYS A 39 8.16 17.73 12.06
N HIS A 40 6.85 17.57 12.27
CA HIS A 40 6.02 18.62 12.86
C HIS A 40 5.48 18.30 14.25
N ALA A 41 5.42 17.04 14.66
CA ALA A 41 5.04 16.68 16.02
C ALA A 41 6.21 16.95 16.98
N THR A 42 6.05 17.97 17.82
CA THR A 42 7.08 18.35 18.81
C THR A 42 7.01 17.51 20.08
N ASP A 43 5.84 16.94 20.38
CA ASP A 43 5.64 16.06 21.53
C ASP A 43 5.64 14.57 21.09
N PRO A 44 6.42 13.69 21.75
CA PRO A 44 6.48 12.28 21.40
C PRO A 44 5.17 11.51 21.56
N GLN A 45 4.31 11.90 22.50
CA GLN A 45 3.00 11.29 22.73
C GLN A 45 2.01 11.74 21.65
N ASP A 46 1.97 13.03 21.33
CA ASP A 46 1.16 13.54 20.22
C ASP A 46 1.56 12.89 18.89
N ARG A 47 2.88 12.72 18.67
CA ARG A 47 3.40 11.99 17.51
C ARG A 47 2.84 10.57 17.44
N ALA A 48 2.89 9.83 18.56
CA ALA A 48 2.41 8.46 18.60
C ALA A 48 0.89 8.37 18.35
N GLU A 49 0.12 9.29 18.92
CA GLU A 49 -1.32 9.39 18.71
C GLU A 49 -1.65 9.70 17.25
N LEU A 50 -0.97 10.67 16.63
CA LEU A 50 -1.16 11.01 15.22
C LEU A 50 -0.80 9.86 14.29
N MET A 51 0.30 9.14 14.57
CA MET A 51 0.68 7.95 13.80
C MET A 51 -0.41 6.86 13.88
N ALA A 52 -0.99 6.63 15.06
CA ALA A 52 -2.05 5.65 15.27
C ALA A 52 -3.38 6.08 14.62
N MET A 53 -3.79 7.35 14.76
CA MET A 53 -5.01 7.90 14.16
C MET A 53 -4.99 7.83 12.63
N LEU A 54 -3.82 8.05 12.03
CA LEU A 54 -3.62 7.94 10.58
C LEU A 54 -3.31 6.49 10.14
N GLY A 55 -3.22 5.56 11.10
CA GLY A 55 -2.89 4.16 10.88
C GLY A 55 -1.54 3.97 10.20
N LEU A 56 -0.56 4.82 10.46
CA LEU A 56 0.79 4.84 9.87
C LEU A 56 1.79 3.95 10.61
N ASP A 57 1.45 3.56 11.83
CA ASP A 57 2.17 2.61 12.70
C ASP A 57 1.95 1.14 12.30
N THR A 58 0.89 0.86 11.54
CA THR A 58 0.59 -0.49 11.06
C THR A 58 1.29 -0.77 9.71
N PRO A 59 2.04 -1.89 9.60
CA PRO A 59 2.50 -2.35 8.30
C PRO A 59 1.27 -2.67 7.45
N THR A 60 1.24 -2.15 6.23
CA THR A 60 0.11 -2.35 5.33
C THR A 60 -0.10 -3.85 5.08
N ALA A 61 -1.33 -4.27 4.79
CA ALA A 61 -1.61 -5.67 4.41
C ALA A 61 -0.77 -6.14 3.22
N ALA A 62 -0.28 -5.22 2.37
CA ALA A 62 0.67 -5.50 1.31
C ALA A 62 2.10 -5.77 1.80
N GLU A 63 2.54 -5.13 2.88
CA GLU A 63 3.82 -5.43 3.55
C GLU A 63 3.73 -6.72 4.35
N ALA A 64 2.62 -6.96 5.05
CA ALA A 64 2.38 -8.22 5.77
C ALA A 64 2.37 -9.44 4.83
N ARG A 65 1.90 -9.28 3.59
CA ARG A 65 1.95 -10.33 2.55
C ARG A 65 3.33 -10.53 1.93
N GLY A 66 4.21 -9.53 1.97
CA GLY A 66 5.61 -9.66 1.55
C GLY A 66 6.43 -10.52 2.51
N THR A 67 6.15 -10.44 3.81
CA THR A 67 6.83 -11.24 4.84
C THR A 67 6.48 -12.74 4.80
N HIS A 68 5.37 -13.11 4.14
CA HIS A 68 4.98 -14.53 4.01
C HIS A 68 5.77 -15.27 2.91
N LEU A 69 6.51 -14.59 2.03
CA LEU A 69 7.26 -15.24 0.93
C LEU A 69 8.75 -15.45 1.23
N GLY A 70 9.17 -15.46 2.51
CA GLY A 70 10.58 -15.52 2.89
C GLY A 70 10.95 -16.50 4.01
N ARG A 71 10.13 -17.51 4.31
CA ARG A 71 10.51 -18.60 5.23
C ARG A 71 10.09 -19.95 4.68
N ILE A 72 10.77 -20.37 3.62
CA ILE A 72 10.94 -21.78 3.29
C ILE A 72 12.39 -22.10 3.63
N ASN A 73 12.57 -23.15 4.44
CA ASN A 73 13.82 -23.57 5.10
C ASN A 73 15.06 -23.55 4.20
#